data_AF-A0A1F2V812-F1
#
_entry.id   AF-A0A1F2V812-F1
#
_cell.length_a   1.000
_cell.length_b   1.000
_cell.length_c   1.000
_cell.angle_alpha   90.00
_cell.angle_beta   90.00
_cell.angle_gamma   90.00
#
_symmetry.space_group_name_H-M   'P 1'
#
loop_
_entity.id
_entity.type
_entity.pdbx_description
1 polymer ?
#
loop_
_entity_poly.entity_id
_entity_poly.type
_entity_poly.pdbx_seq_one_letter_code
_entity_poly.pdbx_strand_id
1 'polypeptide(L)'
;MQPGKRYTMNAAAAILLLLGPLPAAAQTPSTDAQIAEAVQILPDDLRAGATVVTYDAATGARKVLRQGTNFLECQPRMADGFTRCYHKMYGPRRDMEAKLRAEKKTPEQISAAIGAAVKAGQLPAPPAAMMAYRGYDKRDRIQNLWVISLPNRTPESVGVSTGSQRDQALEGHGLPWMMEPGNPGAHVMIPINPPVKQSGVTDLAPDEVSQAVLPLPEDLRAGATVYKYDPKTGDRIVLRKGTNFAECTPRGADGFTWCYNQVTGPRRDFSAKLRAQGRTDAEVTAAVAAAAKAGTLAPTPFGTMSYRLYGKTDRIQLLWVLSVPGATADSIGVSDTDHREDAINGRGVPWLMLAGTPGAHIMIPINR
;
A
#
# COMPACT_ATOMS: atom_id res chain seq x y z
N MET A 1 -89.64 32.79 -39.09
CA MET A 1 -90.00 31.71 -40.05
C MET A 1 -88.81 31.49 -40.98
N GLN A 2 -88.11 30.34 -40.84
CA GLN A 2 -87.15 29.69 -41.77
C GLN A 2 -86.03 30.53 -42.45
N PRO A 3 -84.97 29.91 -43.04
CA PRO A 3 -84.43 28.55 -42.90
C PRO A 3 -82.92 28.53 -42.55
N GLY A 4 -82.42 27.35 -42.19
CA GLY A 4 -81.03 27.10 -41.83
C GLY A 4 -80.04 27.19 -43.00
N LYS A 5 -78.82 27.63 -42.66
CA LYS A 5 -77.65 27.58 -43.54
C LYS A 5 -76.66 26.54 -43.04
N ARG A 6 -76.38 25.56 -43.90
CA ARG A 6 -75.25 24.63 -43.80
C ARG A 6 -73.95 25.40 -43.95
N TYR A 7 -72.98 25.14 -43.09
CA TYR A 7 -71.58 25.49 -43.35
C TYR A 7 -70.69 24.25 -43.22
N THR A 8 -69.85 24.13 -44.24
CA THR A 8 -68.85 23.14 -44.61
C THR A 8 -67.84 22.78 -43.53
N MET A 9 -67.56 21.48 -43.39
CA MET A 9 -66.42 20.93 -42.64
C MET A 9 -65.11 21.33 -43.34
N ASN A 10 -64.26 22.09 -42.65
CA ASN A 10 -62.84 22.23 -42.98
C ASN A 10 -62.05 21.24 -42.12
N ALA A 11 -61.45 20.24 -42.75
CA ALA A 11 -60.52 19.32 -42.10
C ALA A 11 -59.18 20.04 -41.86
N ALA A 12 -58.93 20.45 -40.60
CA ALA A 12 -57.62 20.92 -40.18
C ALA A 12 -56.74 19.71 -39.84
N ALA A 13 -55.72 19.44 -40.66
CA ALA A 13 -54.69 18.45 -40.38
C ALA A 13 -53.82 18.93 -39.20
N ALA A 14 -53.96 18.29 -38.05
CA ALA A 14 -53.07 18.50 -36.91
C ALA A 14 -51.74 17.77 -37.16
N ILE A 15 -50.69 18.53 -37.46
CA ILE A 15 -49.31 18.03 -37.49
C ILE A 15 -48.86 17.82 -36.03
N LEU A 16 -48.85 16.56 -35.59
CA LEU A 16 -48.25 16.14 -34.33
C LEU A 16 -46.72 16.16 -34.50
N LEU A 17 -46.06 17.20 -34.00
CA LEU A 17 -44.60 17.24 -33.86
C LEU A 17 -44.19 16.24 -32.75
N LEU A 18 -43.77 15.04 -33.17
CA LEU A 18 -43.09 14.06 -32.33
C LEU A 18 -41.71 14.59 -31.91
N LEU A 19 -41.65 15.28 -30.78
CA LEU A 19 -40.42 15.58 -30.05
C LEU A 19 -39.91 14.28 -29.42
N GLY A 20 -39.13 13.51 -30.18
CA GLY A 20 -38.38 12.37 -29.64
C GLY A 20 -37.30 12.85 -28.64
N PRO A 21 -37.04 12.10 -27.56
CA PRO A 21 -35.96 12.45 -26.62
C PRO A 21 -34.61 12.38 -27.34
N LEU A 22 -33.90 13.51 -27.35
CA LEU A 22 -32.50 13.55 -27.80
C LEU A 22 -31.67 12.63 -26.90
N PRO A 23 -30.85 11.73 -27.44
CA PRO A 23 -29.90 10.97 -26.63
C PRO A 23 -28.92 11.96 -26.00
N ALA A 24 -28.86 11.97 -24.67
CA ALA A 24 -27.81 12.68 -23.95
C ALA A 24 -26.46 12.06 -24.35
N ALA A 25 -25.73 12.73 -25.24
CA ALA A 25 -24.36 12.36 -25.54
C ALA A 25 -23.56 12.53 -24.24
N ALA A 26 -23.05 11.43 -23.69
CA ALA A 26 -22.12 11.48 -22.57
C ALA A 26 -20.94 12.36 -22.98
N GLN A 27 -20.80 13.53 -22.34
CA GLN A 27 -19.68 14.42 -22.60
C GLN A 27 -18.39 13.69 -22.23
N THR A 28 -17.48 13.57 -23.19
CA THR A 28 -16.14 13.04 -22.91
C THR A 28 -15.49 13.95 -21.87
N PRO A 29 -14.98 13.41 -20.74
CA PRO A 29 -14.34 14.23 -19.72
C PRO A 29 -13.22 15.07 -20.32
N SER A 30 -13.12 16.34 -19.91
CA SER A 30 -12.02 17.21 -20.34
C SER A 30 -10.67 16.61 -19.94
N THR A 31 -9.60 17.00 -20.64
CA THR A 31 -8.25 16.52 -20.30
C THR A 31 -7.89 16.87 -18.84
N ASP A 32 -8.28 18.06 -18.38
CA ASP A 32 -8.06 18.49 -16.99
C ASP A 32 -8.84 17.63 -15.98
N ALA A 33 -10.09 17.26 -16.29
CA ALA A 33 -10.87 16.36 -15.44
C ALA A 33 -10.23 14.97 -15.35
N GLN A 34 -9.72 14.44 -16.47
CA GLN A 34 -9.00 13.17 -16.49
C GLN A 34 -7.69 13.22 -15.68
N ILE A 35 -6.95 14.32 -15.78
CA ILE A 35 -5.72 14.52 -14.99
C ILE A 35 -6.05 14.59 -13.49
N ALA A 36 -7.04 15.38 -13.10
CA ALA A 36 -7.44 15.53 -11.71
C ALA A 36 -7.91 14.18 -11.11
N GLU A 37 -8.73 13.43 -11.86
CA GLU A 37 -9.17 12.10 -11.46
C GLU A 37 -8.00 11.12 -11.32
N ALA A 38 -7.04 11.14 -12.25
CA ALA A 38 -5.93 10.19 -12.26
C ALA A 38 -5.02 10.31 -11.04
N VAL A 39 -4.77 11.55 -10.58
CA VAL A 39 -3.78 11.83 -9.54
C VAL A 39 -4.34 11.85 -8.13
N GLN A 40 -5.66 11.94 -7.96
CA GLN A 40 -6.29 12.08 -6.64
C GLN A 40 -5.95 10.94 -5.66
N ILE A 41 -5.57 9.76 -6.18
CA ILE A 41 -5.22 8.58 -5.38
C ILE A 41 -3.81 8.63 -4.79
N LEU A 42 -3.01 9.60 -5.22
CA LEU A 42 -1.66 9.82 -4.72
C LEU A 42 -1.67 10.69 -3.46
N PRO A 43 -0.64 10.57 -2.60
CA PRO A 43 -0.24 11.60 -1.65
C PRO A 43 -0.13 12.97 -2.31
N ASP A 44 -0.52 14.03 -1.59
CA ASP A 44 -0.66 15.39 -2.14
C ASP A 44 0.63 15.90 -2.79
N ASP A 45 1.78 15.63 -2.16
CA ASP A 45 3.13 16.00 -2.62
C ASP A 45 3.52 15.34 -3.95
N LEU A 46 2.96 14.16 -4.24
CA LEU A 46 3.25 13.43 -5.47
C LEU A 46 2.33 13.80 -6.65
N ARG A 47 1.21 14.50 -6.41
CA ARG A 47 0.19 14.75 -7.43
C ARG A 47 0.66 15.67 -8.54
N ALA A 48 1.31 16.78 -8.22
CA ALA A 48 1.68 17.79 -9.22
C ALA A 48 2.75 17.26 -10.19
N GLY A 49 3.69 16.46 -9.68
CA GLY A 49 4.80 15.91 -10.46
C GLY A 49 4.47 14.66 -11.27
N ALA A 50 3.31 14.00 -11.07
CA ALA A 50 3.02 12.74 -11.75
C ALA A 50 2.78 12.91 -13.26
N THR A 51 3.34 12.02 -14.08
CA THR A 51 2.94 11.92 -15.49
C THR A 51 1.54 11.32 -15.56
N VAL A 52 0.69 11.80 -16.46
CA VAL A 52 -0.65 11.21 -16.70
C VAL A 52 -0.74 10.75 -18.14
N VAL A 53 -1.07 9.48 -18.33
CA VAL A 53 -1.22 8.86 -19.64
C VAL A 53 -2.56 8.13 -19.75
N THR A 54 -3.01 7.96 -20.98
CA THR A 54 -4.11 7.08 -21.34
C THR A 54 -3.71 6.32 -22.60
N TYR A 55 -4.52 5.34 -23.01
CA TYR A 55 -4.26 4.54 -24.20
C TYR A 55 -5.47 4.57 -25.11
N ASP A 56 -5.23 4.71 -26.41
CA ASP A 56 -6.26 4.52 -27.42
C ASP A 56 -6.71 3.05 -27.40
N ALA A 57 -8.00 2.80 -27.23
CA ALA A 57 -8.53 1.46 -27.06
C ALA A 57 -8.44 0.61 -28.35
N ALA A 58 -8.41 1.23 -29.53
CA ALA A 58 -8.40 0.53 -30.81
C ALA A 58 -6.99 0.12 -31.24
N THR A 59 -5.98 0.94 -30.90
CA THR A 59 -4.60 0.77 -31.37
C THR A 59 -3.62 0.45 -30.23
N GLY A 60 -3.99 0.70 -28.98
CA GLY A 60 -3.08 0.62 -27.83
C GLY A 60 -2.04 1.74 -27.81
N ALA A 61 -2.21 2.78 -28.64
CA ALA A 61 -1.29 3.90 -28.71
C ALA A 61 -1.35 4.73 -27.42
N ARG A 62 -0.17 4.98 -26.84
CA ARG A 62 0.00 5.82 -25.65
C ARG A 62 -0.31 7.27 -25.98
N LYS A 63 -1.16 7.90 -25.18
CA LYS A 63 -1.47 9.33 -25.20
C LYS A 63 -1.06 9.95 -23.88
N VAL A 64 -0.14 10.92 -23.92
CA VAL A 64 0.26 11.69 -22.74
C VAL A 64 -0.74 12.83 -22.55
N LEU A 65 -1.43 12.84 -21.40
CA LEU A 65 -2.33 13.93 -21.01
C LEU A 65 -1.57 15.02 -20.27
N ARG A 66 -0.59 14.63 -19.46
CA ARG A 66 0.33 15.54 -18.76
C ARG A 66 1.71 14.91 -18.65
N GLN A 67 2.74 15.62 -19.07
CA GLN A 67 4.11 15.24 -18.76
C GLN A 67 4.45 15.66 -17.33
N GLY A 68 4.85 14.70 -16.51
CA GLY A 68 5.26 14.94 -15.11
C GLY A 68 6.75 15.16 -14.95
N THR A 69 7.14 15.52 -13.73
CA THR A 69 8.52 15.78 -13.28
C THR A 69 9.03 14.77 -12.25
N ASN A 70 8.15 13.99 -11.61
CA ASN A 70 8.52 13.00 -10.60
C ASN A 70 8.58 11.57 -11.19
N PHE A 71 8.65 10.59 -10.29
CA PHE A 71 8.86 9.18 -10.60
C PHE A 71 7.57 8.41 -10.90
N LEU A 72 6.40 9.06 -10.84
CA LEU A 72 5.11 8.40 -11.03
C LEU A 72 4.50 8.64 -12.41
N GLU A 73 3.73 7.65 -12.82
CA GLU A 73 2.85 7.66 -13.97
C GLU A 73 1.46 7.17 -13.54
N CYS A 74 0.43 7.93 -13.87
CA CYS A 74 -0.97 7.68 -13.54
C CYS A 74 -1.81 7.47 -14.80
N GLN A 75 -2.83 6.63 -14.68
CA GLN A 75 -3.89 6.45 -15.66
C GLN A 75 -5.22 6.86 -15.05
N PRO A 76 -6.05 7.65 -15.78
CA PRO A 76 -7.44 7.92 -15.40
C PRO A 76 -8.24 6.63 -15.23
N ARG A 77 -9.50 6.75 -14.80
CA ARG A 77 -10.36 5.58 -14.61
C ARG A 77 -10.46 4.77 -15.90
N MET A 78 -10.07 3.50 -15.83
CA MET A 78 -10.12 2.56 -16.94
C MET A 78 -11.49 1.86 -17.01
N ALA A 79 -11.71 1.05 -18.04
CA ALA A 79 -12.96 0.29 -18.24
C ALA A 79 -13.28 -0.69 -17.08
N ASP A 80 -12.26 -1.12 -16.32
CA ASP A 80 -12.44 -1.95 -15.12
C ASP A 80 -12.88 -1.13 -13.88
N GLY A 81 -13.04 0.19 -14.03
CA GLY A 81 -13.42 1.14 -13.00
C GLY A 81 -12.28 1.59 -12.10
N PHE A 82 -11.05 1.10 -12.30
CA PHE A 82 -9.91 1.47 -11.46
C PHE A 82 -9.12 2.63 -12.04
N THR A 83 -8.69 3.52 -11.16
CA THR A 83 -7.61 4.48 -11.39
C THR A 83 -6.32 3.87 -10.86
N ARG A 84 -5.19 4.05 -11.57
CA ARG A 84 -3.92 3.45 -11.17
C ARG A 84 -2.77 4.41 -11.35
N CYS A 85 -1.89 4.48 -10.36
CA CYS A 85 -0.59 5.12 -10.49
C CYS A 85 0.51 4.15 -10.07
N TYR A 86 1.64 4.23 -10.76
CA TYR A 86 2.78 3.33 -10.58
C TYR A 86 4.06 4.08 -10.92
N HIS A 87 5.20 3.52 -10.54
CA HIS A 87 6.49 4.08 -10.92
C HIS A 87 6.68 4.04 -12.45
N LYS A 88 7.21 5.12 -13.04
CA LYS A 88 7.38 5.32 -14.50
C LYS A 88 8.19 4.22 -15.19
N MET A 89 9.02 3.48 -14.45
CA MET A 89 9.74 2.31 -14.99
C MET A 89 8.80 1.24 -15.54
N TYR A 90 7.54 1.19 -15.09
CA TYR A 90 6.55 0.27 -15.59
C TYR A 90 5.88 0.76 -16.89
N GLY A 91 6.12 2.01 -17.33
CA GLY A 91 5.59 2.58 -18.56
C GLY A 91 5.76 1.66 -19.79
N PRO A 92 6.99 1.17 -20.09
CA PRO A 92 7.21 0.25 -21.21
C PRO A 92 6.37 -1.04 -21.11
N ARG A 93 6.20 -1.59 -19.91
CA ARG A 93 5.32 -2.75 -19.68
C ARG A 93 3.86 -2.39 -19.96
N ARG A 94 3.39 -1.23 -19.51
CA ARG A 94 2.01 -0.76 -19.73
C ARG A 94 1.71 -0.52 -21.20
N ASP A 95 2.66 0.07 -21.92
CA ASP A 95 2.58 0.30 -23.35
C ASP A 95 2.46 -1.02 -24.12
N MET A 96 3.27 -2.02 -23.75
CA MET A 96 3.19 -3.35 -24.34
C MET A 96 1.84 -4.03 -24.03
N GLU A 97 1.38 -3.97 -22.78
CA GLU A 97 0.08 -4.54 -22.42
C GLU A 97 -1.09 -3.84 -23.15
N ALA A 98 -1.03 -2.51 -23.35
CA ALA A 98 -2.06 -1.77 -24.08
C ALA A 98 -2.14 -2.20 -25.55
N LYS A 99 -0.98 -2.35 -26.23
CA LYS A 99 -0.92 -2.88 -27.60
C LYS A 99 -1.49 -4.28 -27.71
N LEU A 100 -1.10 -5.18 -26.82
CA LEU A 100 -1.61 -6.56 -26.81
C LEU A 100 -3.13 -6.61 -26.54
N ARG A 101 -3.66 -5.72 -25.68
CA ARG A 101 -5.12 -5.60 -25.48
C ARG A 101 -5.83 -5.10 -26.72
N ALA A 102 -5.27 -4.13 -27.45
CA ALA A 102 -5.81 -3.65 -28.72
C ALA A 102 -5.82 -4.75 -29.81
N GLU A 103 -4.83 -5.64 -29.78
CA GLU A 103 -4.79 -6.88 -30.58
C GLU A 103 -5.77 -7.98 -30.09
N LYS A 104 -6.58 -7.69 -29.07
CA LYS A 104 -7.56 -8.62 -28.48
C LYS A 104 -6.94 -9.88 -27.89
N LYS A 105 -5.69 -9.82 -27.42
CA LYS A 105 -5.05 -10.91 -26.68
C LYS A 105 -5.76 -11.14 -25.34
N THR A 106 -5.85 -12.40 -24.92
CA THR A 106 -6.41 -12.76 -23.61
C THR A 106 -5.46 -12.37 -22.47
N PRO A 107 -5.93 -12.25 -21.21
CA PRO A 107 -5.07 -11.99 -20.06
C PRO A 107 -3.89 -12.98 -19.94
N GLU A 108 -4.11 -14.25 -20.26
CA GLU A 108 -3.09 -15.31 -20.21
C GLU A 108 -2.03 -15.08 -21.30
N GLN A 109 -2.46 -14.75 -22.51
CA GLN A 109 -1.55 -14.43 -23.63
C GLN A 109 -0.72 -13.18 -23.32
N ILE A 110 -1.34 -12.15 -22.74
CA ILE A 110 -0.66 -10.94 -22.30
C ILE A 110 0.38 -11.30 -21.22
N SER A 111 -0.01 -12.05 -20.20
CA SER A 111 0.89 -12.46 -19.12
C SER A 111 2.10 -13.24 -19.65
N ALA A 112 1.87 -14.20 -20.56
CA ALA A 112 2.93 -14.97 -21.20
C ALA A 112 3.87 -14.09 -22.02
N ALA A 113 3.33 -13.15 -22.81
CA ALA A 113 4.14 -12.22 -23.61
C ALA A 113 4.99 -11.29 -22.74
N ILE A 114 4.44 -10.78 -21.64
CA ILE A 114 5.19 -9.96 -20.67
C ILE A 114 6.27 -10.80 -19.99
N GLY A 115 5.96 -12.03 -19.56
CA GLY A 115 6.94 -12.94 -18.96
C GLY A 115 8.10 -13.24 -19.92
N ALA A 116 7.80 -13.47 -21.20
CA ALA A 116 8.81 -13.66 -22.24
C ALA A 116 9.67 -12.40 -22.45
N ALA A 117 9.06 -11.21 -22.51
CA ALA A 117 9.77 -9.94 -22.66
C ALA A 117 10.68 -9.62 -21.47
N VAL A 118 10.25 -9.92 -20.24
CA VAL A 118 11.11 -9.81 -19.04
C VAL A 118 12.27 -10.81 -19.12
N LYS A 119 12.01 -12.08 -19.47
CA LYS A 119 13.06 -13.10 -19.62
C LYS A 119 14.07 -12.74 -20.71
N ALA A 120 13.62 -12.07 -21.77
CA ALA A 120 14.46 -11.58 -22.86
C ALA A 120 15.15 -10.24 -22.56
N GLY A 121 14.94 -9.64 -21.38
CA GLY A 121 15.52 -8.34 -20.99
C GLY A 121 14.93 -7.13 -21.72
N GLN A 122 13.82 -7.30 -22.44
CA GLN A 122 13.11 -6.22 -23.14
C GLN A 122 12.25 -5.37 -22.18
N LEU A 123 11.83 -5.96 -21.06
CA LEU A 123 11.17 -5.27 -19.96
C LEU A 123 11.99 -5.43 -18.68
N PRO A 124 12.07 -4.39 -17.83
CA PRO A 124 12.74 -4.50 -16.56
C PRO A 124 12.01 -5.51 -15.67
N ALA A 125 12.78 -6.29 -14.92
CA ALA A 125 12.22 -7.10 -13.84
C ALA A 125 11.56 -6.18 -12.79
N PRO A 126 10.42 -6.58 -12.19
CA PRO A 126 9.82 -5.82 -11.11
C PRO A 126 10.81 -5.68 -9.93
N PRO A 127 11.14 -4.46 -9.47
CA PRO A 127 11.95 -4.29 -8.27
C PRO A 127 11.18 -4.74 -7.03
N ALA A 128 11.94 -5.07 -5.99
CA ALA A 128 11.38 -5.28 -4.67
C ALA A 128 10.95 -3.95 -4.02
N ALA A 129 9.92 -4.02 -3.20
CA ALA A 129 9.26 -2.93 -2.49
C ALA A 129 8.72 -1.78 -3.34
N MET A 130 8.45 -1.99 -4.64
CA MET A 130 7.80 -0.98 -5.45
C MET A 130 6.36 -0.77 -5.02
N MET A 131 6.02 0.48 -4.71
CA MET A 131 4.67 0.92 -4.43
C MET A 131 3.89 1.21 -5.71
N ALA A 132 2.63 0.78 -5.71
CA ALA A 132 1.61 1.17 -6.66
C ALA A 132 0.36 1.65 -5.92
N TYR A 133 -0.37 2.55 -6.55
CA TYR A 133 -1.56 3.20 -6.00
C TYR A 133 -2.76 2.82 -6.85
N ARG A 134 -3.87 2.44 -6.21
CA ARG A 134 -5.11 2.06 -6.87
C ARG A 134 -6.29 2.76 -6.22
N GLY A 135 -7.11 3.39 -7.05
CA GLY A 135 -8.41 3.96 -6.69
C GLY A 135 -9.57 3.19 -7.30
N TYR A 136 -10.70 3.16 -6.60
CA TYR A 136 -11.99 2.68 -7.07
C TYR A 136 -13.11 3.52 -6.46
N ASP A 137 -14.11 3.87 -7.24
CA ASP A 137 -15.15 4.84 -6.88
C ASP A 137 -16.37 4.21 -6.16
N LYS A 138 -16.56 2.90 -6.29
CA LYS A 138 -17.66 2.17 -5.66
C LYS A 138 -17.21 1.44 -4.40
N ARG A 139 -18.18 1.12 -3.53
CA ARG A 139 -17.94 0.48 -2.21
C ARG A 139 -17.97 -1.06 -2.23
N ASP A 140 -18.23 -1.69 -3.37
CA ASP A 140 -18.22 -3.14 -3.52
C ASP A 140 -16.80 -3.73 -3.71
N ARG A 141 -15.79 -2.85 -3.76
CA ARG A 141 -14.36 -3.16 -3.77
C ARG A 141 -13.62 -2.14 -2.90
N ILE A 142 -12.40 -2.50 -2.49
CA ILE A 142 -11.55 -1.60 -1.70
C ILE A 142 -11.21 -0.37 -2.54
N GLN A 143 -11.69 0.79 -2.08
CA GLN A 143 -11.62 2.06 -2.78
C GLN A 143 -10.19 2.58 -2.90
N ASN A 144 -9.48 2.69 -1.77
CA ASN A 144 -8.10 3.15 -1.74
C ASN A 144 -7.19 2.00 -1.33
N LEU A 145 -6.36 1.53 -2.26
CA LEU A 145 -5.43 0.46 -2.01
C LEU A 145 -4.05 0.82 -2.53
N TRP A 146 -3.07 0.73 -1.64
CA TRP A 146 -1.67 0.78 -2.01
C TRP A 146 -1.10 -0.63 -2.01
N VAL A 147 -0.16 -0.90 -2.91
CA VAL A 147 0.38 -2.24 -3.11
C VAL A 147 1.90 -2.18 -3.16
N ILE A 148 2.55 -2.93 -2.29
CA ILE A 148 4.01 -3.08 -2.30
C ILE A 148 4.35 -4.42 -2.96
N SER A 149 5.00 -4.38 -4.11
CA SER A 149 5.48 -5.60 -4.77
C SER A 149 6.70 -6.18 -4.05
N LEU A 150 6.70 -7.47 -3.75
CA LEU A 150 7.81 -8.20 -3.14
C LEU A 150 8.00 -9.54 -3.86
N PRO A 151 8.46 -9.54 -5.13
CA PRO A 151 8.50 -10.74 -5.96
C PRO A 151 9.23 -11.90 -5.28
N ASN A 152 8.65 -13.10 -5.36
CA ASN A 152 9.16 -14.36 -4.82
C ASN A 152 9.32 -14.41 -3.29
N ARG A 153 8.76 -13.45 -2.56
CA ARG A 153 8.84 -13.43 -1.09
C ARG A 153 7.70 -14.20 -0.44
N THR A 154 8.00 -14.79 0.71
CA THR A 154 7.04 -15.55 1.54
C THR A 154 6.63 -14.75 2.79
N PRO A 155 5.48 -15.05 3.41
CA PRO A 155 5.03 -14.40 4.64
C PRO A 155 6.03 -14.56 5.78
N GLU A 156 6.78 -15.66 5.88
CA GLU A 156 7.82 -15.85 6.90
C GLU A 156 9.01 -14.92 6.69
N SER A 157 9.41 -14.72 5.42
CA SER A 157 10.57 -13.87 5.08
C SER A 157 10.27 -12.38 5.20
N VAL A 158 9.02 -11.98 4.97
CA VAL A 158 8.58 -10.58 5.03
C VAL A 158 8.04 -10.27 6.43
N GLY A 159 7.39 -11.23 7.07
CA GLY A 159 6.70 -11.07 8.33
C GLY A 159 5.34 -10.39 8.18
N VAL A 160 4.50 -10.86 7.25
CA VAL A 160 3.15 -10.32 7.01
C VAL A 160 2.15 -11.49 6.90
N SER A 161 0.95 -11.32 7.44
CA SER A 161 -0.13 -12.31 7.36
C SER A 161 -0.61 -12.54 5.92
N THR A 162 -1.02 -13.76 5.58
CA THR A 162 -1.75 -14.09 4.34
C THR A 162 -3.27 -14.09 4.53
N GLY A 163 -3.75 -13.87 5.75
CA GLY A 163 -5.17 -13.76 6.05
C GLY A 163 -5.79 -12.58 5.31
N SER A 164 -6.72 -12.86 4.40
CA SER A 164 -7.41 -11.82 3.63
C SER A 164 -8.05 -10.80 4.58
N GLN A 165 -7.77 -9.52 4.36
CA GLN A 165 -8.38 -8.40 5.07
C GLN A 165 -9.42 -7.68 4.21
N ARG A 166 -9.95 -8.35 3.18
CA ARG A 166 -10.86 -7.73 2.21
C ARG A 166 -12.10 -7.16 2.89
N ASP A 167 -12.78 -7.94 3.72
CA ASP A 167 -14.05 -7.55 4.31
C ASP A 167 -13.84 -6.42 5.33
N GLN A 168 -12.80 -6.54 6.17
CA GLN A 168 -12.39 -5.49 7.11
C GLN A 168 -12.00 -4.20 6.37
N ALA A 169 -11.34 -4.30 5.22
CA ALA A 169 -10.98 -3.15 4.39
C ALA A 169 -12.21 -2.46 3.76
N LEU A 170 -13.25 -3.22 3.39
CA LEU A 170 -14.51 -2.65 2.92
C LEU A 170 -15.26 -1.92 4.03
N GLU A 171 -15.10 -2.38 5.27
CA GLU A 171 -15.63 -1.75 6.48
C GLU A 171 -14.71 -0.67 7.07
N GLY A 172 -13.61 -0.33 6.38
CA GLY A 172 -12.72 0.77 6.72
C GLY A 172 -11.76 0.53 7.87
N HIS A 173 -11.48 -0.73 8.22
CA HIS A 173 -10.55 -1.10 9.30
C HIS A 173 -9.64 -2.28 8.91
N GLY A 174 -9.33 -2.41 7.62
CA GLY A 174 -8.46 -3.45 7.10
C GLY A 174 -7.01 -3.31 7.55
N LEU A 175 -6.33 -4.43 7.72
CA LEU A 175 -4.88 -4.50 7.95
C LEU A 175 -4.15 -4.85 6.64
N PRO A 176 -2.83 -4.59 6.53
CA PRO A 176 -2.07 -5.10 5.40
C PRO A 176 -1.97 -6.63 5.38
N TRP A 177 -2.03 -7.24 4.19
CA TRP A 177 -1.86 -8.70 4.02
C TRP A 177 -1.11 -9.03 2.74
N MET A 178 -0.48 -10.20 2.71
CA MET A 178 0.27 -10.71 1.56
C MET A 178 -0.61 -11.56 0.65
N MET A 179 -0.43 -11.37 -0.65
CA MET A 179 -1.03 -12.15 -1.73
C MET A 179 0.07 -12.81 -2.57
N GLU A 180 -0.28 -13.95 -3.19
CA GLU A 180 0.61 -14.70 -4.10
C GLU A 180 2.00 -15.05 -3.51
N PRO A 181 2.08 -15.53 -2.25
CA PRO A 181 3.36 -15.76 -1.59
C PRO A 181 4.23 -16.76 -2.35
N GLY A 182 5.53 -16.49 -2.42
CA GLY A 182 6.52 -17.37 -3.06
C GLY A 182 6.58 -17.29 -4.59
N ASN A 183 5.65 -16.57 -5.24
CA ASN A 183 5.61 -16.42 -6.69
C ASN A 183 6.15 -15.04 -7.15
N PRO A 184 6.48 -14.85 -8.43
CA PRO A 184 6.91 -13.54 -8.96
C PRO A 184 5.89 -12.41 -8.74
N GLY A 185 4.62 -12.77 -8.55
CA GLY A 185 3.52 -11.86 -8.26
C GLY A 185 3.35 -11.51 -6.78
N ALA A 186 4.17 -12.02 -5.86
CA ALA A 186 4.03 -11.75 -4.43
C ALA A 186 3.98 -10.24 -4.12
N HIS A 187 2.98 -9.83 -3.34
CA HIS A 187 2.77 -8.42 -2.98
C HIS A 187 2.02 -8.26 -1.65
N VAL A 188 2.22 -7.13 -0.99
CA VAL A 188 1.47 -6.72 0.20
C VAL A 188 0.41 -5.70 -0.21
N MET A 189 -0.84 -6.02 0.10
CA MET A 189 -2.00 -5.16 -0.05
C MET A 189 -2.11 -4.28 1.20
N ILE A 190 -2.18 -2.96 1.03
CA ILE A 190 -2.29 -1.98 2.11
C ILE A 190 -3.57 -1.16 1.87
N PRO A 191 -4.69 -1.50 2.54
CA PRO A 191 -5.87 -0.64 2.57
C PRO A 191 -5.53 0.71 3.17
N ILE A 192 -5.91 1.78 2.47
CA ILE A 192 -5.91 3.11 3.07
C ILE A 192 -7.30 3.34 3.63
N ASN A 193 -7.44 3.01 4.91
CA ASN A 193 -8.69 3.15 5.66
C ASN A 193 -9.14 4.61 5.69
N PRO A 194 -10.47 4.88 5.68
CA PRO A 194 -10.99 6.23 5.78
C PRO A 194 -10.55 6.89 7.10
N PRO A 195 -10.54 8.24 7.15
CA PRO A 195 -10.26 8.97 8.37
C PRO A 195 -11.15 8.54 9.55
N VAL A 196 -10.54 8.28 10.71
CA VAL A 196 -11.26 7.96 11.96
C VAL A 196 -11.27 9.16 12.91
N LYS A 197 -12.42 9.42 13.54
CA LYS A 197 -12.54 10.49 14.57
C LYS A 197 -12.14 10.02 15.96
N GLN A 198 -12.31 8.73 16.24
CA GLN A 198 -11.97 8.07 17.48
C GLN A 198 -11.30 6.75 17.13
N SER A 199 -10.15 6.49 17.75
CA SER A 199 -9.38 5.27 17.51
C SER A 199 -9.96 4.10 18.30
N GLY A 200 -10.10 2.95 17.64
CA GLY A 200 -10.43 1.67 18.27
C GLY A 200 -9.20 0.94 18.81
N VAL A 201 -7.99 1.51 18.68
CA VAL A 201 -6.75 0.87 19.11
C VAL A 201 -6.59 0.95 20.63
N THR A 202 -6.33 -0.20 21.25
CA THR A 202 -6.01 -0.32 22.68
C THR A 202 -4.75 -1.15 22.86
N ASP A 203 -3.99 -0.84 23.91
CA ASP A 203 -2.85 -1.63 24.36
C ASP A 203 -3.12 -2.36 25.68
N LEU A 204 -4.35 -2.29 26.21
CA LEU A 204 -4.76 -2.98 27.43
C LEU A 204 -5.07 -4.45 27.15
N ALA A 205 -4.57 -5.33 28.01
CA ALA A 205 -4.87 -6.77 27.99
C ALA A 205 -4.81 -7.34 29.42
N PRO A 206 -5.38 -8.54 29.66
CA PRO A 206 -5.39 -9.15 31.00
C PRO A 206 -4.00 -9.47 31.58
N ASP A 207 -3.02 -9.71 30.71
CA ASP A 207 -1.67 -10.12 31.09
C ASP A 207 -0.61 -9.64 30.08
N GLU A 208 0.67 -9.68 30.46
CA GLU A 208 1.78 -9.17 29.63
C GLU A 208 1.99 -9.94 28.32
N VAL A 209 1.62 -11.22 28.25
CA VAL A 209 1.76 -12.04 27.04
C VAL A 209 0.66 -11.70 26.03
N SER A 210 -0.59 -11.59 26.49
CA SER A 210 -1.70 -11.12 25.67
C SER A 210 -1.49 -9.68 25.18
N GLN A 211 -0.91 -8.83 26.03
CA GLN A 211 -0.55 -7.46 25.70
C GLN A 211 0.50 -7.39 24.58
N ALA A 212 1.55 -8.20 24.68
CA ALA A 212 2.69 -8.16 23.77
C ALA A 212 2.32 -8.42 22.31
N VAL A 213 1.25 -9.18 22.05
CA VAL A 213 0.84 -9.57 20.69
C VAL A 213 -0.24 -8.72 20.06
N LEU A 214 -0.78 -7.72 20.79
CA LEU A 214 -1.77 -6.79 20.25
C LEU A 214 -1.35 -6.03 18.97
N PRO A 215 -0.05 -5.72 18.71
CA PRO A 215 0.36 -5.10 17.45
C PRO A 215 0.11 -5.99 16.21
N LEU A 216 -0.03 -7.30 16.39
CA LEU A 216 -0.13 -8.26 15.29
C LEU A 216 -1.57 -8.41 14.78
N PRO A 217 -1.74 -8.74 13.48
CA PRO A 217 -2.93 -9.42 12.96
C PRO A 217 -3.33 -10.61 13.83
N GLU A 218 -4.64 -10.83 13.96
CA GLU A 218 -5.20 -11.84 14.88
C GLU A 218 -4.65 -13.24 14.63
N ASP A 219 -4.54 -13.66 13.37
CA ASP A 219 -4.05 -14.96 12.94
C ASP A 219 -2.57 -15.20 13.30
N LEU A 220 -1.79 -14.15 13.53
CA LEU A 220 -0.38 -14.25 13.91
C LEU A 220 -0.17 -14.31 15.42
N ARG A 221 -1.17 -13.93 16.24
CA ARG A 221 -1.00 -13.73 17.68
C ARG A 221 -0.68 -15.01 18.43
N ALA A 222 -1.38 -16.11 18.14
CA ALA A 222 -1.20 -17.37 18.84
C ALA A 222 0.18 -17.99 18.59
N GLY A 223 0.71 -17.83 17.37
CA GLY A 223 2.02 -18.37 16.98
C GLY A 223 3.22 -17.51 17.37
N ALA A 224 3.04 -16.29 17.88
CA ALA A 224 4.15 -15.39 18.18
C ALA A 224 4.91 -15.82 19.44
N THR A 225 6.25 -15.78 19.37
CA THR A 225 7.12 -15.89 20.55
C THR A 225 7.02 -14.60 21.35
N VAL A 226 6.86 -14.69 22.67
CA VAL A 226 6.88 -13.53 23.57
C VAL A 226 8.04 -13.67 24.53
N TYR A 227 8.85 -12.63 24.64
CA TYR A 227 10.03 -12.60 25.50
C TYR A 227 10.31 -11.20 26.03
N LYS A 228 11.07 -11.12 27.10
CA LYS A 228 11.71 -9.88 27.59
C LYS A 228 13.21 -10.13 27.78
N TYR A 229 13.98 -9.06 27.93
CA TYR A 229 15.40 -9.18 28.25
C TYR A 229 15.62 -9.08 29.76
N ASP A 230 16.50 -9.92 30.29
CA ASP A 230 17.04 -9.74 31.64
C ASP A 230 17.84 -8.43 31.68
N PRO A 231 17.54 -7.50 32.61
CA PRO A 231 18.19 -6.19 32.63
C PRO A 231 19.67 -6.24 33.04
N LYS A 232 20.12 -7.31 33.70
CA LYS A 232 21.50 -7.50 34.16
C LYS A 232 22.36 -8.21 33.12
N THR A 233 21.81 -9.19 32.40
CA THR A 233 22.60 -9.99 31.44
C THR A 233 22.29 -9.66 29.99
N GLY A 234 21.10 -9.13 29.69
CA GLY A 234 20.61 -8.94 28.33
C GLY A 234 20.19 -10.24 27.64
N ASP A 235 20.11 -11.35 28.39
CA ASP A 235 19.59 -12.62 27.86
C ASP A 235 18.08 -12.63 27.77
N ARG A 236 17.54 -13.45 26.88
CA ARG A 236 16.09 -13.58 26.71
C ARG A 236 15.48 -14.37 27.86
N ILE A 237 14.46 -13.81 28.48
CA ILE A 237 13.49 -14.51 29.33
C ILE A 237 12.26 -14.79 28.46
N VAL A 238 12.09 -16.04 28.05
CA VAL A 238 10.96 -16.46 27.20
C VAL A 238 9.71 -16.59 28.07
N LEU A 239 8.69 -15.79 27.77
CA LEU A 239 7.38 -15.82 28.44
C LEU A 239 6.43 -16.79 27.74
N ARG A 240 6.54 -16.89 26.42
CA ARG A 240 5.83 -17.87 25.61
C ARG A 240 6.65 -18.23 24.39
N LYS A 241 6.90 -19.53 24.18
CA LYS A 241 7.51 -20.00 22.94
C LYS A 241 6.46 -20.04 21.82
N GLY A 242 6.76 -19.40 20.70
CA GLY A 242 5.91 -19.39 19.51
C GLY A 242 6.32 -20.40 18.45
N THR A 243 5.54 -20.42 17.37
CA THR A 243 5.66 -21.32 16.21
C THR A 243 5.76 -20.58 14.87
N ASN A 244 5.54 -19.26 14.83
CA ASN A 244 5.64 -18.44 13.62
C ASN A 244 6.85 -17.49 13.65
N PHE A 245 6.97 -16.62 12.63
CA PHE A 245 8.11 -15.73 12.47
C PHE A 245 8.20 -14.60 13.52
N ALA A 246 7.10 -14.30 14.23
CA ALA A 246 6.99 -13.11 15.04
C ALA A 246 7.58 -13.31 16.44
N GLU A 247 8.40 -12.36 16.87
CA GLU A 247 8.90 -12.26 18.23
C GLU A 247 8.49 -10.91 18.82
N CYS A 248 7.69 -10.94 19.89
CA CYS A 248 7.12 -9.78 20.53
C CYS A 248 7.72 -9.55 21.92
N THR A 249 7.84 -8.27 22.28
CA THR A 249 8.20 -7.84 23.64
C THR A 249 7.01 -7.13 24.27
N PRO A 250 6.71 -7.37 25.57
CA PRO A 250 5.72 -6.58 26.30
C PRO A 250 6.01 -5.07 26.25
N ARG A 251 5.03 -4.28 26.64
CA ARG A 251 5.13 -2.82 26.73
C ARG A 251 6.38 -2.38 27.49
N GLY A 252 7.24 -1.63 26.82
CA GLY A 252 8.42 -1.02 27.42
C GLY A 252 8.09 0.17 28.32
N ALA A 253 9.09 0.67 29.04
CA ALA A 253 8.97 1.89 29.84
C ALA A 253 8.69 3.14 28.99
N ASP A 254 9.04 3.10 27.71
CA ASP A 254 8.71 4.11 26.70
C ASP A 254 7.22 4.06 26.26
N GLY A 255 6.47 3.07 26.75
CA GLY A 255 5.07 2.84 26.45
C GLY A 255 4.81 2.08 25.15
N PHE A 256 5.86 1.66 24.42
CA PHE A 256 5.68 0.94 23.17
C PHE A 256 5.72 -0.57 23.36
N THR A 257 4.90 -1.25 22.57
CA THR A 257 4.97 -2.70 22.37
C THR A 257 5.43 -2.96 20.95
N TRP A 258 6.38 -3.88 20.80
CA TRP A 258 6.97 -4.19 19.50
C TRP A 258 6.90 -5.69 19.20
N CYS A 259 6.60 -6.01 17.96
CA CYS A 259 6.82 -7.34 17.39
C CYS A 259 7.69 -7.23 16.15
N TYR A 260 8.69 -8.09 16.06
CA TYR A 260 9.64 -8.12 14.97
C TYR A 260 9.68 -9.49 14.32
N ASN A 261 10.15 -9.55 13.09
CA ASN A 261 10.56 -10.82 12.48
C ASN A 261 11.79 -11.40 13.20
N GLN A 262 11.79 -12.70 13.49
CA GLN A 262 12.88 -13.44 14.12
C GLN A 262 14.23 -13.29 13.40
N VAL A 263 14.25 -13.02 12.09
CA VAL A 263 15.49 -12.80 11.31
C VAL A 263 16.34 -11.63 11.85
N THR A 264 15.70 -10.68 12.54
CA THR A 264 16.37 -9.53 13.17
C THR A 264 16.70 -9.77 14.65
N GLY A 265 16.40 -10.95 15.18
CA GLY A 265 16.66 -11.38 16.56
C GLY A 265 18.11 -11.24 16.99
N PRO A 266 19.10 -11.73 16.23
CA PRO A 266 20.52 -11.65 16.61
C PRO A 266 21.00 -10.22 16.86
N ARG A 267 20.56 -9.25 16.04
CA ARG A 267 20.90 -7.83 16.21
C ARG A 267 20.30 -7.28 17.51
N ARG A 268 19.05 -7.63 17.83
CA ARG A 268 18.40 -7.18 19.08
C ARG A 268 19.06 -7.80 20.30
N ASP A 269 19.37 -9.10 20.25
CA ASP A 269 20.02 -9.82 21.36
C ASP A 269 21.40 -9.26 21.64
N PHE A 270 22.18 -8.98 20.58
CA PHE A 270 23.45 -8.29 20.72
C PHE A 270 23.28 -6.91 21.35
N SER A 271 22.31 -6.12 20.88
CA SER A 271 22.03 -4.79 21.43
C SER A 271 21.60 -4.83 22.89
N ALA A 272 20.79 -5.81 23.28
CA ALA A 272 20.33 -6.00 24.65
C ALA A 272 21.49 -6.34 25.60
N LYS A 273 22.39 -7.23 25.19
CA LYS A 273 23.61 -7.55 25.95
C LYS A 273 24.51 -6.34 26.17
N LEU A 274 24.69 -5.51 25.14
CA LEU A 274 25.46 -4.27 25.28
C LEU A 274 24.78 -3.28 26.24
N ARG A 275 23.45 -3.15 26.19
CA ARG A 275 22.71 -2.29 27.13
C ARG A 275 22.80 -2.80 28.57
N ALA A 276 22.73 -4.11 28.78
CA ALA A 276 22.92 -4.73 30.09
C ALA A 276 24.32 -4.49 30.68
N GLN A 277 25.32 -4.27 29.82
CA GLN A 277 26.67 -3.85 30.21
C GLN A 277 26.79 -2.33 30.52
N GLY A 278 25.68 -1.59 30.48
CA GLY A 278 25.66 -0.14 30.75
C GLY A 278 26.08 0.74 29.59
N ARG A 279 26.16 0.21 28.36
CA ARG A 279 26.51 1.02 27.17
C ARG A 279 25.37 1.95 26.80
N THR A 280 25.71 3.17 26.41
CA THR A 280 24.78 4.19 25.89
C THR A 280 24.24 3.79 24.51
N ASP A 281 23.10 4.37 24.10
CA ASP A 281 22.52 4.06 22.78
C ASP A 281 23.44 4.44 21.61
N ALA A 282 24.30 5.46 21.77
CA ALA A 282 25.31 5.82 20.78
C ALA A 282 26.37 4.72 20.64
N GLU A 283 26.87 4.19 21.76
CA GLU A 283 27.83 3.09 21.78
C GLU A 283 27.22 1.78 21.24
N VAL A 284 25.96 1.50 21.58
CA VAL A 284 25.24 0.34 21.05
C VAL A 284 25.09 0.44 19.53
N THR A 285 24.65 1.60 19.02
CA THR A 285 24.54 1.87 17.59
C THR A 285 25.89 1.69 16.88
N ALA A 286 26.96 2.27 17.42
CA ALA A 286 28.30 2.16 16.87
C ALA A 286 28.79 0.70 16.84
N ALA A 287 28.54 -0.07 17.91
CA ALA A 287 28.90 -1.47 17.98
C ALA A 287 28.11 -2.34 17.00
N VAL A 288 26.81 -2.09 16.82
CA VAL A 288 25.98 -2.77 15.81
C VAL A 288 26.48 -2.46 14.41
N ALA A 289 26.84 -1.20 14.12
CA ALA A 289 27.40 -0.82 12.83
C ALA A 289 28.76 -1.50 12.57
N ALA A 290 29.63 -1.55 13.58
CA ALA A 290 30.92 -2.25 13.50
C ALA A 290 30.73 -3.76 13.27
N ALA A 291 29.82 -4.40 14.00
CA ALA A 291 29.49 -5.82 13.83
C ALA A 291 28.89 -6.11 12.45
N ALA A 292 28.04 -5.22 11.94
CA ALA A 292 27.51 -5.33 10.58
C ALA A 292 28.63 -5.19 9.52
N LYS A 293 29.54 -4.23 9.69
CA LYS A 293 30.71 -4.04 8.80
C LYS A 293 31.66 -5.24 8.85
N ALA A 294 31.81 -5.87 10.01
CA ALA A 294 32.61 -7.08 10.21
C ALA A 294 31.91 -8.36 9.74
N GLY A 295 30.64 -8.31 9.34
CA GLY A 295 29.85 -9.46 8.91
C GLY A 295 29.41 -10.40 10.05
N THR A 296 29.62 -10.01 11.31
CA THR A 296 29.19 -10.80 12.48
C THR A 296 27.72 -10.59 12.82
N LEU A 297 27.12 -9.50 12.34
CA LEU A 297 25.67 -9.29 12.33
C LEU A 297 25.18 -9.10 10.89
N ALA A 298 24.22 -9.94 10.49
CA ALA A 298 23.55 -9.76 9.21
C ALA A 298 22.74 -8.44 9.19
N PRO A 299 22.71 -7.73 8.06
CA PRO A 299 21.81 -6.60 7.89
C PRO A 299 20.35 -7.07 7.94
N THR A 300 19.44 -6.17 8.30
CA THR A 300 18.00 -6.43 8.17
C THR A 300 17.69 -6.69 6.70
N PRO A 301 17.04 -7.83 6.35
CA PRO A 301 16.66 -8.07 4.97
C PRO A 301 15.73 -6.97 4.44
N PHE A 302 15.91 -6.61 3.18
CA PHE A 302 15.03 -5.66 2.51
C PHE A 302 13.60 -6.23 2.45
N GLY A 303 12.59 -5.42 2.74
CA GLY A 303 11.20 -5.84 2.80
C GLY A 303 10.85 -6.68 4.03
N THR A 304 11.48 -6.44 5.19
CA THR A 304 11.11 -7.08 6.46
C THR A 304 10.21 -6.16 7.28
N MET A 305 9.05 -6.68 7.68
CA MET A 305 8.02 -6.00 8.44
C MET A 305 8.26 -6.12 9.95
N SER A 306 7.89 -5.06 10.66
CA SER A 306 7.75 -5.03 12.12
C SER A 306 6.48 -4.29 12.50
N TYR A 307 6.03 -4.50 13.74
CA TYR A 307 4.75 -4.03 14.24
C TYR A 307 4.98 -3.28 15.54
N ARG A 308 4.31 -2.14 15.70
CA ARG A 308 4.39 -1.31 16.89
C ARG A 308 3.01 -0.90 17.34
N LEU A 309 2.80 -0.97 18.65
CA LEU A 309 1.62 -0.46 19.33
C LEU A 309 1.99 0.56 20.39
N TYR A 310 1.13 1.56 20.55
CA TYR A 310 1.16 2.59 21.59
C TYR A 310 -0.27 2.92 22.01
N GLY A 311 -0.58 2.89 23.31
CA GLY A 311 -1.97 3.04 23.76
C GLY A 311 -2.53 4.45 23.76
N LYS A 312 -1.69 5.48 23.75
CA LYS A 312 -2.13 6.88 23.85
C LYS A 312 -2.22 7.54 22.48
N THR A 313 -3.06 8.56 22.36
CA THR A 313 -3.37 9.26 21.11
C THR A 313 -2.39 10.38 20.75
N ASP A 314 -1.42 10.71 21.60
CA ASP A 314 -0.38 11.71 21.33
C ASP A 314 0.73 11.20 20.38
N ARG A 315 0.65 9.92 19.97
CA ARG A 315 1.48 9.31 18.94
C ARG A 315 0.65 8.36 18.10
N ILE A 316 1.19 7.94 16.96
CA ILE A 316 0.56 6.94 16.09
C ILE A 316 0.38 5.64 16.88
N GLN A 317 -0.86 5.23 17.12
CA GLN A 317 -1.14 4.11 18.02
C GLN A 317 -0.76 2.77 17.43
N LEU A 318 -1.20 2.44 16.22
CA LEU A 318 -0.84 1.21 15.51
C LEU A 318 -0.04 1.54 14.25
N LEU A 319 1.20 1.04 14.20
CA LEU A 319 2.14 1.34 13.13
C LEU A 319 2.82 0.04 12.69
N TRP A 320 2.81 -0.21 11.39
CA TRP A 320 3.62 -1.24 10.76
C TRP A 320 4.81 -0.57 10.09
N VAL A 321 5.96 -1.24 10.06
CA VAL A 321 7.20 -0.66 9.52
C VAL A 321 7.87 -1.68 8.62
N LEU A 322 7.98 -1.35 7.32
CA LEU A 322 8.68 -2.16 6.34
C LEU A 322 10.12 -1.64 6.18
N SER A 323 11.10 -2.42 6.60
CA SER A 323 12.52 -2.08 6.43
C SER A 323 12.89 -2.15 4.95
N VAL A 324 13.46 -1.07 4.40
CA VAL A 324 13.93 -0.97 3.00
C VAL A 324 15.31 -0.31 2.95
N PRO A 325 16.36 -0.91 3.56
CA PRO A 325 17.66 -0.27 3.69
C PRO A 325 18.20 0.24 2.34
N GLY A 326 18.65 1.50 2.32
CA GLY A 326 19.19 2.17 1.13
C GLY A 326 18.15 2.71 0.14
N ALA A 327 16.85 2.43 0.32
CA ALA A 327 15.82 2.92 -0.58
C ALA A 327 15.65 4.44 -0.51
N THR A 328 15.39 5.05 -1.67
CA THR A 328 14.93 6.43 -1.87
C THR A 328 13.49 6.45 -2.38
N ALA A 329 12.80 7.59 -2.27
CA ALA A 329 11.43 7.76 -2.76
C ALA A 329 11.27 7.30 -4.23
N ASP A 330 12.19 7.71 -5.11
CA ASP A 330 12.24 7.31 -6.52
C ASP A 330 12.41 5.79 -6.68
N SER A 331 13.37 5.19 -5.95
CA SER A 331 13.70 3.77 -6.10
C SER A 331 12.58 2.79 -5.72
N ILE A 332 11.61 3.21 -4.90
CA ILE A 332 10.50 2.37 -4.42
C ILE A 332 9.12 2.98 -4.70
N GLY A 333 9.04 4.17 -5.27
CA GLY A 333 7.79 4.83 -5.64
C GLY A 333 6.92 5.29 -4.47
N VAL A 334 7.52 5.66 -3.33
CA VAL A 334 6.79 6.08 -2.10
C VAL A 334 7.16 7.54 -1.77
N SER A 335 6.22 8.33 -1.25
CA SER A 335 6.51 9.67 -0.73
C SER A 335 7.49 9.61 0.45
N ASP A 336 8.43 10.54 0.52
CA ASP A 336 9.29 10.79 1.68
C ASP A 336 8.84 12.02 2.50
N THR A 337 7.69 12.60 2.18
CA THR A 337 7.05 13.65 2.98
C THR A 337 6.60 13.05 4.32
N ASP A 338 6.86 13.78 5.41
CA ASP A 338 6.45 13.35 6.73
C ASP A 338 4.92 13.43 6.89
N HIS A 339 4.29 12.28 7.13
CA HIS A 339 2.85 12.15 7.38
C HIS A 339 2.51 11.84 8.83
N ARG A 340 3.45 12.06 9.77
CA ARG A 340 3.27 11.75 11.19
C ARG A 340 2.03 12.42 11.79
N GLU A 341 1.86 13.72 11.59
CA GLU A 341 0.74 14.45 12.21
C GLU A 341 -0.61 14.04 11.61
N ASP A 342 -0.67 13.80 10.29
CA ASP A 342 -1.88 13.23 9.67
C ASP A 342 -2.19 11.85 10.25
N ALA A 343 -1.17 11.00 10.47
CA ALA A 343 -1.32 9.69 11.07
C ALA A 343 -1.78 9.73 12.53
N ILE A 344 -1.29 10.66 13.34
CA ILE A 344 -1.78 10.89 14.72
C ILE A 344 -3.26 11.30 14.69
N ASN A 345 -3.65 12.09 13.70
CA ASN A 345 -5.03 12.55 13.51
C ASN A 345 -5.92 11.56 12.71
N GLY A 346 -5.53 10.28 12.62
CA GLY A 346 -6.33 9.22 12.01
C GLY A 346 -6.45 9.29 10.48
N ARG A 347 -5.61 10.08 9.82
CA ARG A 347 -5.55 10.29 8.36
C ARG A 347 -4.24 9.77 7.76
N GLY A 348 -3.60 8.82 8.44
CA GLY A 348 -2.27 8.35 8.07
C GLY A 348 -2.25 7.62 6.73
N VAL A 349 -1.22 7.89 5.95
CA VAL A 349 -0.87 7.17 4.72
C VAL A 349 0.60 6.72 4.80
N PRO A 350 1.03 5.68 4.08
CA PRO A 350 2.42 5.25 4.12
C PRO A 350 3.44 6.29 3.62
N TRP A 351 4.62 6.37 4.26
CA TRP A 351 5.72 7.24 3.83
C TRP A 351 7.10 6.67 4.16
N LEU A 352 8.11 7.06 3.40
CA LEU A 352 9.50 6.67 3.57
C LEU A 352 10.19 7.59 4.58
N MET A 353 10.87 7.01 5.57
CA MET A 353 11.79 7.72 6.44
C MET A 353 13.23 7.30 6.19
N LEU A 354 14.15 8.22 6.47
CA LEU A 354 15.61 8.01 6.40
C LEU A 354 16.07 7.54 5.02
N ALA A 355 15.49 8.12 3.96
CA ALA A 355 15.77 7.79 2.57
C ALA A 355 17.29 7.76 2.26
N GLY A 356 17.73 6.75 1.51
CA GLY A 356 19.12 6.55 1.11
C GLY A 356 20.05 6.04 2.21
N THR A 357 19.57 5.87 3.46
CA THR A 357 20.39 5.37 4.57
C THR A 357 20.18 3.88 4.82
N PRO A 358 21.09 3.18 5.54
CA PRO A 358 20.86 1.81 5.99
C PRO A 358 19.62 1.64 6.89
N GLY A 359 19.13 2.74 7.46
CA GLY A 359 17.93 2.77 8.29
C GLY A 359 16.65 3.09 7.53
N ALA A 360 16.68 3.21 6.19
CA ALA A 360 15.50 3.52 5.39
C ALA A 360 14.34 2.53 5.66
N HIS A 361 13.15 3.05 5.92
CA HIS A 361 11.95 2.25 6.21
C HIS A 361 10.66 2.97 5.82
N ILE A 362 9.65 2.20 5.41
CA ILE A 362 8.30 2.72 5.15
C ILE A 362 7.49 2.62 6.44
N MET A 363 7.00 3.75 6.91
CA MET A 363 6.02 3.85 7.97
C MET A 363 4.63 3.59 7.39
N ILE A 364 3.88 2.64 7.95
CA ILE A 364 2.54 2.25 7.50
C ILE A 364 1.58 2.42 8.70
N PRO A 365 1.02 3.62 8.91
CA PRO A 365 0.06 3.86 9.98
C PRO A 365 -1.26 3.14 9.69
N ILE A 366 -1.88 2.56 10.72
CA ILE A 366 -3.15 1.86 10.60
C ILE A 366 -4.25 2.70 11.26
N ASN A 367 -5.11 3.30 10.46
CA ASN A 367 -6.28 4.05 10.93
C ASN A 367 -7.40 3.05 11.24
N ARG A 368 -7.85 2.94 12.50
CA ARG A 368 -8.98 2.09 12.91
C ARG A 368 -9.49 2.42 14.31
#